data_AF-X1FFS1-F1
#
_entry.id   AF-X1FFS1-F1
#
_cell.length_a   1.000
_cell.length_b   1.000
_cell.length_c   1.000
_cell.angle_alpha   90.00
_cell.angle_beta   90.00
_cell.angle_gamma   90.00
#
_symmetry.space_group_name_H-M   'P 1'
#
loop_
_entity.id
_entity.type
_entity.pdbx_description
1 polymer ?
#
loop_
_entity_poly.entity_id
_entity_poly.type
_entity_poly.pdbx_seq_one_letter_code
_entity_poly.pdbx_strand_id
1 'polypeptide(L)' 'QKISLEEAIRGYTLNGAYAEFSENLKGSVEKGKLADLVVLSRNIFKIQPDEIQKTEVKMTIFNGKVIYKK' A
#
# COMPACT_ATOMS: atom_id res chain seq x y z
N GLN A 1 15.41 -15.60 -6.99
CA GLN A 1 14.30 -15.24 -7.89
C GLN A 1 13.88 -13.81 -7.57
N LYS A 2 13.50 -12.99 -8.55
CA LYS A 2 13.00 -11.61 -8.35
C LYS A 2 11.51 -11.56 -8.74
N ILE A 3 10.75 -10.67 -8.12
CA ILE A 3 9.34 -10.41 -8.43
C ILE A 3 9.19 -9.01 -9.04
N SER A 4 8.11 -8.80 -9.78
CA SER A 4 7.67 -7.48 -10.25
C SER A 4 7.21 -6.59 -9.09
N LEU A 5 7.11 -5.28 -9.35
CA LEU A 5 6.63 -4.32 -8.36
C LEU A 5 5.14 -4.56 -8.04
N GLU A 6 4.36 -4.90 -9.05
CA GLU A 6 2.95 -5.25 -8.95
C GLU A 6 2.75 -6.47 -8.04
N GLU A 7 3.55 -7.52 -8.22
CA GLU A 7 3.52 -8.70 -7.35
C GLU A 7 3.90 -8.35 -5.92
N ALA A 8 4.92 -7.50 -5.73
CA ALA A 8 5.34 -7.05 -4.41
C ALA A 8 4.21 -6.27 -3.70
N ILE A 9 3.60 -5.29 -4.38
CA ILE A 9 2.48 -4.51 -3.84
C ILE A 9 1.32 -5.42 -3.48
N ARG A 10 0.96 -6.35 -4.37
CA ARG A 10 -0.11 -7.32 -4.11
C ARG A 10 0.21 -8.22 -2.92
N GLY A 11 1.46 -8.65 -2.78
CA GLY A 11 1.98 -9.39 -1.63
C GLY A 11 1.74 -8.68 -0.31
N TYR A 12 2.12 -7.41 -0.23
CA TYR A 12 2.00 -6.59 0.99
C TYR A 12 0.60 -6.00 1.24
N THR A 13 -0.36 -6.19 0.32
CA THR A 13 -1.71 -5.63 0.45
C THR A 13 -2.75 -6.75 0.38
N LEU A 14 -3.24 -7.07 -0.81
CA LEU A 14 -4.36 -7.98 -1.01
C LEU A 14 -4.05 -9.41 -0.57
N ASN A 15 -2.87 -9.93 -0.90
CA ASN A 15 -2.49 -11.30 -0.55
C ASN A 15 -2.25 -11.43 0.96
N GLY A 16 -1.68 -10.40 1.60
CA GLY A 16 -1.57 -10.34 3.06
C GLY A 16 -2.94 -10.33 3.74
N ALA A 17 -3.88 -9.51 3.25
CA ALA A 17 -5.24 -9.48 3.76
C ALA A 17 -5.95 -10.83 3.57
N TYR A 18 -5.75 -11.50 2.44
CA TYR A 18 -6.28 -12.84 2.19
C TYR A 18 -5.72 -13.90 3.14
N ALA A 19 -4.41 -13.88 3.40
CA ALA A 19 -3.77 -14.78 4.36
C ALA A 19 -4.31 -14.61 5.79
N GLU A 20 -4.84 -13.42 6.12
CA GLU A 20 -5.50 -13.08 7.39
C GLU A 20 -7.03 -13.24 7.35
N PHE A 21 -7.61 -13.80 6.28
CA PHE A 21 -9.06 -13.90 6.05
C PHE A 21 -9.81 -12.56 6.18
N SER A 22 -9.11 -11.47 5.87
CA SER A 22 -9.55 -10.09 6.03
C SER A 22 -9.67 -9.36 4.69
N GLU A 23 -9.64 -10.09 3.57
CA GLU A 23 -9.71 -9.54 2.21
C GLU A 23 -11.01 -8.80 1.93
N ASN A 24 -12.10 -9.14 2.62
CA ASN A 24 -13.38 -8.41 2.53
C ASN A 24 -13.37 -7.10 3.35
N LEU A 25 -12.38 -6.92 4.23
CA LEU A 25 -12.28 -5.79 5.14
C LEU A 25 -11.16 -4.81 4.75
N LYS A 26 -10.02 -5.30 4.24
CA LYS A 26 -8.83 -4.50 3.91
C LYS A 26 -8.03 -5.09 2.72
N GLY A 27 -6.94 -4.41 2.34
CA GLY A 27 -5.99 -4.88 1.32
C GLY A 27 -6.25 -4.38 -0.11
N SER A 28 -7.34 -3.63 -0.34
CA SER A 28 -7.62 -2.92 -1.60
C SER A 28 -8.39 -1.63 -1.34
N VAL A 29 -8.42 -0.73 -2.32
CA VAL A 29 -9.16 0.54 -2.27
C VAL A 29 -10.52 0.34 -2.93
N GLU A 30 -11.51 -0.11 -2.16
CA GLU A 30 -12.86 -0.42 -2.61
C GLU A 30 -13.91 0.06 -1.60
N LYS A 31 -15.11 0.38 -2.07
CA LYS A 31 -16.21 0.84 -1.20
C LYS A 31 -16.57 -0.25 -0.18
N GLY A 32 -16.68 0.13 1.09
CA GLY A 32 -17.05 -0.77 2.19
C GLY A 32 -15.87 -1.35 2.97
N LYS A 33 -14.63 -1.20 2.47
CA LYS A 33 -13.41 -1.60 3.18
C LYS A 33 -12.91 -0.50 4.12
N LEU A 34 -12.03 -0.87 5.05
CA LEU A 34 -11.32 0.07 5.91
C LEU A 34 -10.50 1.03 5.04
N ALA A 35 -10.56 2.31 5.38
CA ALA A 35 -9.74 3.34 4.76
C ALA A 35 -8.32 3.35 5.38
N ASP A 36 -7.61 2.24 5.20
CA ASP A 36 -6.20 2.07 5.54
C ASP A 36 -5.34 2.35 4.31
N LEU A 37 -4.74 3.54 4.24
CA LEU A 37 -4.09 4.06 3.04
C LEU A 37 -2.74 4.69 3.35
N VAL A 38 -1.81 4.57 2.41
CA VAL A 38 -0.52 5.26 2.43
C VAL A 38 -0.39 6.10 1.18
N VAL A 39 -0.09 7.39 1.35
CA VAL A 39 0.22 8.30 0.24
C VAL A 39 1.73 8.42 0.12
N LEU A 40 2.26 8.05 -1.04
CA LEU A 40 3.67 8.12 -1.35
C LEU A 40 4.03 9.44 -2.01
N SER A 41 5.26 9.92 -1.76
CA SER A 41 5.81 11.13 -2.36
C SER A 41 6.06 11.05 -3.86
N ARG A 42 6.08 9.83 -4.42
CA ARG A 42 6.42 9.53 -5.81
C ARG A 42 5.54 8.40 -6.33
N ASN A 43 5.35 8.36 -7.64
CA ASN A 43 4.78 7.19 -8.30
C ASN A 43 5.87 6.15 -8.49
N ILE A 44 5.85 5.10 -7.67
CA ILE A 44 6.86 4.03 -7.67
C ILE A 44 6.84 3.17 -8.95
N PHE A 45 5.79 3.24 -9.77
CA PHE A 45 5.71 2.57 -11.08
C PHE A 45 6.44 3.33 -12.20
N LYS A 46 6.91 4.55 -11.94
CA LYS A 46 7.54 5.43 -12.96
C LYS A 46 8.99 5.79 -12.65
N ILE A 47 9.59 5.13 -11.67
CA ILE A 47 10.97 5.36 -11.24
C ILE A 47 11.76 4.05 -11.28
N GLN A 48 13.09 4.15 -11.22
CA GLN A 48 13.93 2.95 -11.17
C GLN A 48 13.78 2.22 -9.82
N PRO A 49 13.89 0.88 -9.78
CA PRO A 49 13.73 0.12 -8.54
C PRO A 49 14.65 0.57 -7.38
N ASP A 50 15.88 0.98 -7.69
CA ASP A 50 16.87 1.48 -6.73
C ASP A 50 16.51 2.86 -6.15
N GLU A 51 15.58 3.59 -6.78
CA GLU A 51 15.06 4.85 -6.28
C GLU A 51 13.85 4.69 -5.35
N ILE A 52 13.20 3.52 -5.34
CA ILE A 52 12.00 3.26 -4.52
C ILE A 52 12.30 3.52 -3.04
N GLN A 53 13.48 3.12 -2.56
CA GLN A 53 13.93 3.35 -1.17
C GLN A 53 14.01 4.83 -0.76
N LYS A 54 14.08 5.76 -1.73
CA LYS A 54 14.08 7.21 -1.48
C LYS A 54 12.66 7.79 -1.44
N THR A 55 11.64 6.96 -1.64
CA THR A 55 10.23 7.38 -1.60
C THR A 55 9.80 7.55 -0.16
N GLU A 56 9.37 8.75 0.19
CA GLU A 56 8.81 9.06 1.50
C GLU A 56 7.31 8.77 1.55
N VAL A 57 6.82 8.39 2.73
CA VAL A 57 5.40 8.45 3.08
C VAL A 57 5.03 9.90 3.37
N LYS A 58 4.05 10.44 2.64
CA LYS A 58 3.51 11.80 2.87
C LYS A 58 2.33 11.80 3.83
N MET A 59 1.57 10.71 3.86
CA MET A 59 0.41 10.57 4.72
C MET A 59 0.12 9.11 5.01
N THR A 60 -0.30 8.83 6.24
CA THR A 60 -0.88 7.53 6.63
C THR A 60 -2.28 7.77 7.15
N ILE A 61 -3.23 7.06 6.57
CA ILE A 61 -4.63 7.04 6.97
C ILE A 61 -4.88 5.66 7.56
N PHE A 62 -5.41 5.61 8.78
CA PHE A 62 -5.76 4.38 9.46
C PHE A 62 -7.21 4.46 9.92
N ASN A 63 -8.02 3.51 9.47
CA ASN A 63 -9.46 3.45 9.68
C ASN A 63 -10.16 4.80 9.38
N GLY A 64 -9.79 5.42 8.25
CA GLY A 64 -10.35 6.70 7.80
C GLY A 64 -9.84 7.94 8.52
N LYS A 65 -8.93 7.79 9.51
CA LYS A 65 -8.33 8.92 10.22
C LYS A 65 -6.88 9.12 9.76
N VAL A 66 -6.51 10.36 9.48
CA VAL A 66 -5.12 10.71 9.22
C VAL A 66 -4.34 10.60 10.53
N ILE A 67 -3.46 9.61 10.64
CA ILE A 67 -2.62 9.38 11.83
C ILE A 67 -1.20 9.92 11.65
N TYR A 68 -0.81 10.16 10.40
CA TYR A 68 0.48 10.75 10.07
C TYR A 68 0.34 11.63 8.83
N LYS A 69 0.99 12.80 8.86
CA LYS A 69 1.10 13.72 7.74
C LYS A 69 2.43 14.45 7.83
N LYS A 70 3.19 14.46 6.74
CA LYS A 70 4.43 15.23 6.60
C LYS A 70 4.16 16.61 6.02
#